data_AF-A0A936VVI6-F1
#
_entry.id   AF-A0A936VVI6-F1
#
_cell.length_a   1.000
_cell.length_b   1.000
_cell.length_c   1.000
_cell.angle_alpha   90.00
_cell.angle_beta   90.00
_cell.angle_gamma   90.00
#
_symmetry.space_group_name_H-M   'P 1'
#
loop_
_entity.id
_entity.type
_entity.pdbx_description
1 polymer ?
#
loop_
_entity_poly.entity_id
_entity_poly.type
_entity_poly.pdbx_seq_one_letter_code
_entity_poly.pdbx_strand_id
1 'polypeptide(L)'
;MAKLTFTGPTREADAEAARAAAVLAGDAAHVHVIPAEKIIRVYTGADVVTFDPRPTVSKWQFVQACAEAGISEAQLDAAVALLTPKRQRFWEYSQILDRDNPFSSRLRTNLTPVPTPAQWNAIFLAAAALDPLTV
;
A
#
# COMPACT_ATOMS: atom_id res chain seq x y z
N MET A 1 -20.00 1.55 -10.17
CA MET A 1 -20.17 0.43 -11.12
C MET A 1 -18.90 -0.39 -11.02
N ALA A 2 -18.92 -1.62 -10.48
CA ALA A 2 -19.57 -2.84 -10.95
C ALA A 2 -18.86 -3.40 -12.20
N LYS A 3 -17.83 -4.21 -11.97
CA LYS A 3 -17.26 -5.23 -12.89
C LYS A 3 -18.08 -5.39 -14.19
N LEU A 4 -17.56 -4.86 -15.30
CA LEU A 4 -18.18 -4.97 -16.61
C LEU A 4 -17.64 -6.21 -17.33
N THR A 5 -18.53 -7.00 -17.93
CA THR A 5 -18.17 -8.24 -18.64
C THR A 5 -18.60 -8.13 -20.08
N PHE A 6 -17.64 -8.25 -21.00
CA PHE A 6 -17.82 -8.11 -22.44
C PHE A 6 -17.64 -9.46 -23.14
N THR A 7 -18.55 -9.77 -24.07
CA THR A 7 -18.57 -10.99 -24.88
C THR A 7 -18.85 -10.64 -26.35
N GLY A 8 -18.71 -11.62 -27.24
CA GLY A 8 -18.99 -11.42 -28.66
C GLY A 8 -17.82 -10.84 -29.46
N PRO A 9 -18.04 -10.49 -30.74
CA PRO A 9 -16.97 -10.05 -31.66
C PRO A 9 -16.44 -8.66 -31.37
N THR A 10 -17.23 -7.78 -30.73
CA THR A 10 -16.85 -6.39 -30.40
C THR A 10 -16.25 -6.25 -29.01
N ARG A 11 -16.14 -7.35 -28.25
CA ARG A 11 -15.73 -7.36 -26.83
C ARG A 11 -14.46 -6.57 -26.52
N GLU A 12 -13.51 -6.52 -27.45
CA GLU A 12 -12.24 -5.80 -27.29
C GLU A 12 -12.45 -4.28 -27.40
N ALA A 13 -13.21 -3.83 -28.40
CA ALA A 13 -13.55 -2.42 -28.58
C ALA A 13 -14.45 -1.91 -27.45
N ASP A 14 -15.44 -2.71 -27.03
CA ASP A 14 -16.37 -2.35 -25.96
C ASP A 14 -15.66 -2.27 -24.59
N ALA A 15 -14.73 -3.21 -24.33
CA ALA A 15 -13.91 -3.19 -23.12
C ALA A 15 -12.95 -2.00 -23.08
N GLU A 16 -12.33 -1.65 -24.20
CA GLU A 16 -11.44 -0.48 -24.27
C GLU A 16 -12.22 0.83 -24.12
N ALA A 17 -13.41 0.94 -24.72
CA ALA A 17 -14.29 2.10 -24.54
C ALA A 17 -14.67 2.28 -23.06
N ALA A 18 -14.99 1.18 -22.36
CA ALA A 18 -15.31 1.21 -20.94
C ALA A 18 -14.10 1.57 -20.07
N ARG A 19 -12.91 1.03 -20.37
CA ARG A 19 -11.66 1.43 -19.71
C ARG A 19 -11.39 2.92 -19.92
N ALA A 20 -11.48 3.41 -21.15
CA ALA A 20 -11.22 4.80 -21.50
C ALA A 20 -12.18 5.76 -20.80
N ALA A 21 -13.47 5.41 -20.71
CA ALA A 21 -14.46 6.19 -19.98
C ALA A 21 -14.14 6.27 -18.47
N ALA A 22 -13.73 5.16 -17.86
CA ALA A 22 -13.33 5.13 -16.45
C ALA A 22 -12.07 5.98 -16.19
N VAL A 23 -11.05 5.86 -17.04
CA VAL A 23 -9.83 6.68 -16.94
C VAL A 23 -10.15 8.16 -17.13
N LEU A 24 -11.03 8.51 -18.07
CA LEU A 24 -11.49 9.88 -18.30
C LEU A 24 -12.24 10.46 -17.07
N ALA A 25 -12.98 9.62 -16.36
CA ALA A 25 -13.65 9.96 -15.11
C ALA A 25 -12.71 10.06 -13.90
N GLY A 26 -11.41 9.75 -14.08
CA GLY A 26 -10.42 9.73 -13.00
C GLY A 26 -10.41 8.45 -12.17
N ASP A 27 -11.14 7.42 -12.58
CA ASP A 27 -11.18 6.13 -11.89
C ASP A 27 -10.00 5.24 -12.32
N ALA A 28 -9.49 4.45 -11.37
CA ALA A 28 -8.62 3.33 -11.70
C ALA A 28 -9.37 2.32 -12.57
N ALA A 29 -8.69 1.75 -13.57
CA ALA A 29 -9.26 0.72 -14.44
C ALA A 29 -8.27 -0.44 -14.63
N HIS A 30 -8.75 -1.68 -14.54
CA HIS A 30 -7.98 -2.89 -14.77
C HIS A 30 -8.74 -3.84 -15.71
N VAL A 31 -8.05 -4.37 -16.72
CA VAL A 31 -8.64 -5.22 -17.76
C VAL A 31 -8.11 -6.64 -17.61
N HIS A 32 -9.02 -7.61 -17.46
CA HIS A 32 -8.71 -9.03 -17.42
C HIS A 32 -9.31 -9.71 -18.64
N VAL A 33 -8.44 -10.18 -19.54
CA VAL A 33 -8.81 -10.96 -20.72
C VAL A 33 -8.78 -12.44 -20.36
N ILE A 34 -9.87 -13.16 -20.62
CA ILE A 34 -9.99 -14.61 -20.41
C ILE A 34 -10.19 -15.27 -21.79
N PRO A 35 -9.10 -15.65 -22.49
CA PRO A 35 -9.18 -16.15 -23.86
C PRO A 35 -10.02 -17.42 -24.01
N ALA A 36 -9.91 -18.34 -23.04
CA ALA A 36 -10.64 -19.61 -23.05
C ALA A 36 -12.17 -19.44 -23.04
N GLU A 37 -12.66 -18.40 -22.36
CA GLU A 37 -14.09 -18.09 -22.25
C GLU A 37 -14.55 -17.05 -23.28
N LYS A 38 -13.62 -16.48 -24.07
CA LYS A 38 -13.87 -15.35 -24.99
C LYS A 38 -14.53 -14.15 -24.29
N ILE A 39 -14.10 -13.89 -23.05
CA ILE A 39 -14.62 -12.83 -22.19
C ILE A 39 -13.51 -11.81 -21.90
N ILE A 40 -13.89 -10.54 -21.83
CA ILE A 40 -13.06 -9.48 -21.25
C ILE A 40 -13.80 -8.87 -20.06
N ARG A 41 -13.13 -8.77 -18.91
CA ARG A 41 -13.66 -8.13 -17.70
C ARG A 41 -12.93 -6.81 -17.48
N VAL A 42 -13.67 -5.74 -17.26
CA VAL A 42 -13.11 -4.44 -16.88
C VAL A 42 -13.55 -4.14 -15.46
N TYR A 43 -12.58 -4.00 -14.57
CA TYR A 43 -12.73 -3.59 -13.20
C TYR A 43 -12.47 -2.09 -13.11
N THR A 44 -13.33 -1.34 -12.44
CA THR A 44 -13.25 0.13 -12.33
C THR A 44 -13.42 0.57 -10.88
N GLY A 45 -12.76 1.67 -10.50
CA GLY A 45 -12.84 2.24 -9.15
C GLY A 45 -12.48 1.22 -8.07
N ALA A 46 -13.40 1.01 -7.11
CA ALA A 46 -13.19 0.12 -5.97
C ALA A 46 -13.09 -1.39 -6.32
N ASP A 47 -13.52 -1.79 -7.52
CA ASP A 47 -13.45 -3.19 -7.97
C ASP A 47 -12.08 -3.56 -8.57
N VAL A 48 -11.21 -2.58 -8.81
CA VAL A 48 -9.85 -2.83 -9.30
C VAL A 48 -9.08 -3.59 -8.23
N VAL A 49 -8.50 -4.73 -8.60
CA VAL A 49 -7.47 -5.39 -7.79
C VAL A 49 -6.27 -4.44 -7.75
N THR A 50 -6.25 -3.56 -6.77
CA THR A 50 -5.10 -2.72 -6.49
C THR A 50 -3.97 -3.63 -6.05
N PHE A 51 -2.88 -3.63 -6.83
CA PHE A 51 -1.62 -4.17 -6.35
C PHE A 51 -1.30 -3.43 -5.05
N ASP A 52 -1.26 -4.18 -3.95
CA ASP A 52 -0.88 -3.69 -2.65
C ASP A 52 0.62 -3.93 -2.50
N PRO A 53 1.48 -2.97 -2.89
CA PRO A 53 2.91 -3.13 -2.68
C PRO A 53 3.14 -3.26 -1.18
N ARG A 54 3.73 -4.38 -0.78
CA ARG A 54 4.20 -4.61 0.59
C ARG A 54 5.71 -4.46 0.60
N PRO A 55 6.23 -3.23 0.50
CA PRO A 55 7.67 -3.04 0.47
C PRO A 55 8.23 -3.45 1.83
N THR A 56 9.31 -4.23 1.78
CA THR A 56 10.21 -4.35 2.92
C THR A 56 11.15 -3.15 2.86
N VAL A 57 11.15 -2.33 3.91
CA VAL A 57 11.95 -1.10 4.01
C VAL A 57 13.01 -1.24 5.09
N SER A 58 14.10 -0.49 4.97
CA SER A 58 15.07 -0.42 6.05
C SER A 58 14.54 0.38 7.23
N LYS A 59 15.09 0.14 8.42
CA LYS A 59 14.73 0.91 9.62
C LYS A 59 14.99 2.41 9.43
N TRP A 60 16.09 2.77 8.78
CA TRP A 60 16.40 4.17 8.46
C TRP A 60 15.35 4.80 7.54
N GLN A 61 15.00 4.14 6.43
CA GLN A 61 13.97 4.63 5.50
C GLN A 61 12.63 4.86 6.22
N PHE A 62 12.25 3.93 7.10
CA PHE A 62 11.04 4.04 7.89
C PHE A 62 11.06 5.23 8.86
N VAL A 63 12.15 5.41 9.62
CA VAL A 63 12.29 6.53 10.56
C VAL A 63 12.25 7.88 9.83
N GLN A 64 12.95 7.99 8.69
CA GLN A 64 12.94 9.19 7.86
C GLN A 64 11.53 9.52 7.35
N ALA A 65 10.82 8.53 6.79
CA ALA A 65 9.45 8.71 6.32
C ALA A 65 8.47 9.05 7.46
N CYS A 66 8.68 8.51 8.66
CA CYS A 66 7.93 8.91 9.85
C CYS A 66 8.15 10.39 10.20
N ALA A 67 9.41 10.86 10.17
CA ALA A 67 9.73 12.26 10.44
C ALA A 67 9.06 13.20 9.42
N GLU A 68 9.09 12.85 8.13
CA GLU A 68 8.41 13.60 7.06
C GLU A 68 6.88 13.60 7.21
N ALA A 69 6.32 12.54 7.79
CA ALA A 69 4.90 12.46 8.14
C ALA A 69 4.54 13.17 9.46
N GLY A 70 5.49 13.85 10.11
CA GLY A 70 5.30 14.57 11.37
C GLY A 70 5.30 13.68 12.62
N ILE A 71 5.81 12.45 12.51
CA ILE A 71 5.99 11.53 13.65
C ILE A 71 7.46 11.61 14.10
N SER A 72 7.68 12.24 15.24
CA SER A 72 9.02 12.42 15.81
C SER A 72 9.63 11.09 16.29
N GLU A 73 10.96 11.04 16.33
CA GLU A 73 11.69 9.91 16.94
C GLU A 73 11.27 9.67 18.40
N ALA A 74 11.03 10.73 19.17
CA ALA A 74 10.54 10.61 20.54
C ALA A 74 9.16 9.91 20.62
N GLN A 75 8.26 10.16 19.65
CA GLN A 75 6.99 9.43 19.56
C GLN A 75 7.20 7.96 19.19
N LEU A 76 8.15 7.67 18.30
CA LEU A 76 8.51 6.29 17.95
C LEU A 76 9.08 5.54 19.18
N ASP A 77 10.01 6.15 19.89
CA ASP A 77 10.62 5.58 21.10
C ASP A 77 9.58 5.33 22.19
N ALA A 78 8.70 6.30 22.44
CA ALA A 78 7.58 6.13 23.36
C ALA A 78 6.65 4.98 22.94
N ALA A 79 6.33 4.87 21.65
CA ALA A 79 5.48 3.80 21.13
C ALA A 79 6.16 2.41 21.22
N VAL A 80 7.48 2.34 21.02
CA VAL A 80 8.29 1.12 21.16
C VAL A 80 8.38 0.70 22.63
N ALA A 81 8.54 1.65 23.56
CA ALA A 81 8.61 1.37 25.00
C ALA A 81 7.34 0.66 25.52
N LEU A 82 6.18 0.92 24.90
CA LEU A 82 4.92 0.26 25.21
C LEU A 82 4.78 -1.16 24.63
N LEU A 83 5.72 -1.62 23.81
CA LEU A 83 5.72 -2.97 23.24
C LEU A 83 6.27 -4.00 24.23
N THR A 84 6.05 -5.28 23.92
CA THR A 84 6.63 -6.37 24.70
C THR A 84 8.16 -6.39 24.58
N PRO A 85 8.91 -6.93 25.56
CA PRO A 85 10.37 -7.00 25.50
C PRO A 85 10.92 -7.67 24.23
N LYS A 86 10.21 -8.69 23.72
CA LYS A 86 10.56 -9.35 22.45
C LYS A 86 10.50 -8.38 21.25
N ARG A 87 9.50 -7.52 21.20
CA ARG A 87 9.31 -6.54 20.13
C ARG A 87 10.25 -5.34 20.26
N GLN A 88 10.59 -4.94 21.48
CA GLN A 88 11.64 -3.96 21.73
C GLN A 88 13.00 -4.44 21.19
N ARG A 89 13.38 -5.69 21.48
CA ARG A 89 14.60 -6.29 20.91
C ARG A 89 14.55 -6.41 19.39
N PHE A 90 13.38 -6.69 18.82
CA PHE A 90 13.21 -6.68 17.37
C PHE A 90 13.48 -5.29 16.79
N TRP A 91 12.98 -4.22 17.41
CA TRP A 91 13.29 -2.84 17.01
C TRP A 91 14.78 -2.54 17.12
N GLU A 92 15.44 -2.99 18.17
CA GLU A 92 16.85 -2.74 18.43
C GLU A 92 17.77 -3.42 17.40
N TYR A 93 17.50 -4.69 17.08
CA TYR A 93 18.42 -5.51 16.29
C TYR A 93 18.00 -5.73 14.83
N SER A 94 16.73 -5.52 14.45
CA SER A 94 16.30 -5.65 13.07
C SER A 94 16.55 -4.38 12.26
N GLN A 95 17.09 -4.54 11.06
CA GLN A 95 17.27 -3.45 10.10
C GLN A 95 16.17 -3.40 9.04
N ILE A 96 15.27 -4.38 9.03
CA ILE A 96 14.19 -4.49 8.03
C ILE A 96 12.83 -4.47 8.70
N LEU A 97 11.90 -3.79 8.05
CA LEU A 97 10.52 -3.62 8.48
C LEU A 97 9.57 -3.88 7.31
N ASP A 98 8.43 -4.49 7.63
CA ASP A 98 7.31 -4.68 6.71
C ASP A 98 6.08 -4.06 7.38
N ARG A 99 5.22 -3.42 6.58
CA ARG A 99 3.99 -2.75 7.03
C ARG A 99 3.10 -3.64 7.88
N ASP A 100 2.97 -4.91 7.50
CA ASP A 100 2.00 -5.85 8.06
C ASP A 100 2.61 -6.79 9.11
N ASN A 101 3.91 -6.66 9.40
CA ASN A 101 4.52 -7.53 10.40
C ASN A 101 3.92 -7.28 11.81
N PRO A 102 3.98 -8.27 12.73
CA PRO A 102 3.40 -8.15 14.07
C PRO A 102 4.04 -7.08 14.97
N PHE A 103 5.18 -6.53 14.57
CA PHE A 103 5.84 -5.40 15.23
C PHE A 103 5.20 -4.09 14.76
N SER A 104 5.23 -3.81 13.46
CA SER A 104 4.70 -2.61 12.78
C SER A 104 3.23 -2.38 13.10
N SER A 105 2.41 -3.44 13.07
CA SER A 105 0.99 -3.35 13.43
C SER A 105 0.77 -2.84 14.86
N ARG A 106 1.64 -3.24 15.81
CA ARG A 106 1.55 -2.83 17.22
C ARG A 106 2.22 -1.48 17.47
N LEU A 107 3.28 -1.18 16.75
CA LEU A 107 3.91 0.14 16.76
C LEU A 107 2.88 1.21 16.35
N ARG A 108 2.17 1.00 15.22
CA ARG A 108 1.12 1.90 14.74
C ARG A 108 0.07 2.19 15.81
N THR A 109 -0.41 1.17 16.51
CA THR A 109 -1.46 1.33 17.54
C THR A 109 -0.99 2.07 18.79
N ASN A 110 0.32 2.13 19.02
CA ASN A 110 0.92 2.81 20.17
C ASN A 110 1.33 4.26 19.85
N LEU A 111 1.36 4.65 18.57
CA LEU A 111 1.62 6.04 18.16
C LEU A 111 0.46 6.95 18.55
N THR A 112 0.78 8.19 18.88
CA THR A 112 -0.20 9.22 19.25
C THR A 112 0.03 10.49 18.43
N PRO A 113 -0.94 10.90 17.59
CA PRO A 113 -2.19 10.20 17.26
C PRO A 113 -1.94 8.87 16.51
N VAL A 114 -2.89 7.93 16.61
CA VAL A 114 -2.79 6.64 15.90
C VAL A 114 -2.95 6.87 14.39
N PRO A 115 -1.95 6.54 13.55
CA PRO A 115 -2.08 6.69 12.11
C PRO A 115 -3.21 5.81 11.56
N THR A 116 -4.05 6.37 10.70
CA THR A 116 -5.04 5.61 9.93
C THR A 116 -4.35 4.56 9.04
N PRO A 117 -5.05 3.50 8.61
CA PRO A 117 -4.47 2.52 7.69
C PRO A 117 -3.91 3.17 6.40
N ALA A 118 -4.59 4.18 5.87
CA ALA A 118 -4.14 4.91 4.68
C ALA A 118 -2.84 5.70 4.94
N GLN A 119 -2.75 6.41 6.05
CA GLN A 119 -1.52 7.12 6.45
C GLN A 119 -0.36 6.15 6.71
N TRP A 120 -0.64 5.03 7.38
CA TRP A 120 0.38 4.00 7.62
C TRP A 120 0.91 3.41 6.32
N ASN A 121 0.01 3.14 5.36
CA ASN A 121 0.42 2.67 4.05
C ASN A 121 1.26 3.73 3.31
N ALA A 122 0.85 5.00 3.36
CA ALA A 122 1.59 6.09 2.73
C ALA A 122 3.01 6.23 3.30
N ILE A 123 3.21 6.03 4.61
CA ILE A 123 4.54 6.05 5.25
C ILE A 123 5.44 4.95 4.67
N PHE A 124 4.94 3.71 4.54
CA PHE A 124 5.74 2.61 3.98
C PHE A 124 6.06 2.80 2.50
N LEU A 125 5.13 3.38 1.73
CA LEU A 125 5.37 3.75 0.34
C LEU A 125 6.42 4.84 0.20
N ALA A 126 6.35 5.88 1.03
CA ALA A 126 7.35 6.96 1.07
C ALA A 126 8.73 6.42 1.47
N ALA A 127 8.78 5.58 2.51
CA ALA A 127 10.01 4.92 2.95
C ALA A 127 10.65 4.08 1.82
N ALA A 128 9.84 3.33 1.07
CA ALA A 128 10.32 2.52 -0.05
C ALA A 128 10.84 3.34 -1.24
N ALA A 129 10.41 4.60 -1.36
CA ALA A 129 10.84 5.50 -2.42
C ALA A 129 12.17 6.20 -2.12
N LEU A 130 12.63 6.19 -0.86
CA LEU A 130 13.93 6.75 -0.48
C LEU A 130 15.06 5.87 -1.03
N ASP A 131 16.03 6.48 -1.71
CA ASP A 131 17.23 5.77 -2.14
C ASP A 131 18.16 5.56 -0.93
N PRO A 132 18.42 4.30 -0.52
CA PRO A 132 19.26 4.00 0.64
C PRO A 132 20.75 4.37 0.44
N LEU A 133 21.16 4.71 -0.78
CA LEU A 133 22.53 5.14 -1.11
C LEU A 133 22.71 6.66 -1.08
N THR A 134 21.62 7.43 -0.97
CA THR A 134 21.64 8.88 -0.84
C THR A 134 21.17 9.27 0.56
N VAL A 135 22.12 9.67 1.42
CA VAL A 135 21.88 10.11 2.80
C VAL A 135 22.11 11.62 2.91
#